data_AF-A0A2X3IP26-F1
#
_entry.id   AF-A0A2X3IP26-F1
#
_cell.length_a   1.000
_cell.length_b   1.000
_cell.length_c   1.000
_cell.angle_alpha   90.00
_cell.angle_beta   90.00
_cell.angle_gamma   90.00
#
_symmetry.space_group_name_H-M   'P 1'
#
loop_
_entity.id
_entity.type
_entity.pdbx_description
1 polymer ?
#
loop_
_entity_poly.entity_id
_entity_poly.type
_entity_poly.pdbx_seq_one_letter_code
_entity_poly.pdbx_strand_id
1 'polypeptide(L)'
;MTNSSDYVLADEYINNGGTLEPTGRKMPSNDIIGILETIIQQMQRQSLYRDGVSGFSVPVLSADRYVVGFKDDGSLAVGGVEIPSFDNIPPRDAPLCIPIVDSTLDGFVGIGFNPKTGLTFALLDDDSVAYIADKIGGGGTTVPDIRGEWGARVFNPRHYIGDEYNTASVLDKGSRTFDARQIVEGVQDTLVMAAPTVTAIRIALVYGQSNAGLGGSTGRVVNSAPWSFSTWGFAGVNGSSQQGTVPMSASSLTDFLPALDYSAAQSPAICSAYGITQRNAELGRDDPGYIAATAWHGSQPISSFYPNAQSGYWNYENAVTFLQRSVEIAAQYGRTAILDVMQWIQGEAGPTGRDNYATQLDDLFTTILPGFKAATGQADNVQVAIWQTNMSKAASGENYASQGQWDVANNRADCFLAGPMYQFKLGDEPGTGPSTVHTGPEGRLMLGETYADVYSSIVDKGAWNPVQPVSAVLSGNVVDINFEGTPLDAFGAKLAIDSDWVPDTLNHGFTFPGATITAVEITGAKTVRLTLSAVPAVSNRTLRYAIDAFDDVTYWPTRRGNLMVETDRKSGNDSNLLIVFYVQIMPDDLVMQLHRFENDSDFRPSLARCCLRFRLCRSMR
;
A
#
# COMPACT_ATOMS: atom_id res chain seq x y z
N MET A 1 -89.03 33.00 -4.20
CA MET A 1 -88.58 31.94 -3.29
C MET A 1 -87.06 31.98 -3.29
N THR A 2 -86.46 32.45 -2.21
CA THR A 2 -85.00 32.47 -1.99
C THR A 2 -84.63 31.17 -1.29
N ASN A 3 -83.86 30.29 -1.95
CA ASN A 3 -83.34 29.09 -1.31
C ASN A 3 -82.08 29.46 -0.52
N SER A 4 -82.08 29.17 0.78
CA SER A 4 -81.11 29.63 1.77
C SER A 4 -79.87 28.72 1.89
N SER A 5 -79.31 28.32 0.75
CA SER A 5 -78.00 27.67 0.68
C SER A 5 -77.45 27.78 -0.73
N ASP A 6 -76.40 28.59 -0.93
CA ASP A 6 -75.72 28.86 -2.22
C ASP A 6 -75.00 27.64 -2.83
N TYR A 7 -75.34 26.43 -2.39
CA TYR A 7 -74.66 25.18 -2.73
C TYR A 7 -75.44 24.30 -3.72
N VAL A 8 -76.67 24.67 -4.10
CA VAL A 8 -77.55 23.83 -4.93
C VAL A 8 -78.24 24.68 -6.01
N LEU A 9 -78.09 24.29 -7.27
CA LEU A 9 -78.66 24.96 -8.45
C LEU A 9 -80.14 24.62 -8.67
N ALA A 10 -80.53 23.37 -8.40
CA ALA A 10 -81.89 22.87 -8.55
C ALA A 10 -82.12 21.62 -7.70
N ASP A 11 -83.34 21.45 -7.20
CA ASP A 11 -83.79 20.23 -6.54
C ASP A 11 -84.56 19.35 -7.55
N GLU A 12 -84.32 18.04 -7.55
CA GLU A 12 -85.04 17.11 -8.42
C GLU A 12 -86.36 16.68 -7.76
N TYR A 13 -87.45 16.73 -8.55
CA TYR A 13 -88.78 16.28 -8.16
C TYR A 13 -89.27 15.22 -9.13
N ILE A 14 -89.99 14.22 -8.63
CA ILE A 14 -90.69 13.22 -9.44
C ILE A 14 -92.20 13.48 -9.38
N ASN A 15 -92.87 13.30 -10.52
CA ASN A 15 -94.33 13.36 -10.58
C ASN A 15 -94.90 11.98 -10.24
N ASN A 16 -95.45 11.84 -9.04
CA ASN A 16 -96.10 10.63 -8.58
C ASN A 16 -97.62 10.84 -8.59
N GLY A 17 -98.28 10.45 -9.68
CA GLY A 17 -99.74 10.51 -9.79
C GLY A 17 -100.34 11.92 -9.75
N GLY A 18 -99.64 12.94 -10.23
CA GLY A 18 -100.12 14.32 -10.30
C GLY A 18 -99.60 15.23 -9.17
N THR A 19 -98.82 14.67 -8.23
CA THR A 19 -98.18 15.43 -7.14
C THR A 19 -96.66 15.39 -7.32
N LEU A 20 -95.99 16.54 -7.17
CA LEU A 20 -94.53 16.62 -7.22
C LEU A 20 -93.95 16.31 -5.85
N GLU A 21 -93.21 15.21 -5.73
CA GLU A 21 -92.49 14.83 -4.52
C GLU A 21 -90.97 14.97 -4.76
N PRO A 22 -90.20 15.58 -3.84
CA PRO A 22 -88.75 15.71 -3.99
C PRO A 22 -88.07 14.35 -3.90
N THR A 23 -87.15 14.06 -4.84
CA THR A 23 -86.43 12.77 -4.87
C THR A 23 -85.30 12.68 -3.85
N GLY A 24 -84.94 13.82 -3.24
CA GLY A 24 -83.79 13.97 -2.34
C GLY A 24 -82.46 14.18 -3.07
N ARG A 25 -82.42 14.13 -4.42
CA ARG A 25 -81.24 14.45 -5.21
C ARG A 25 -81.20 15.95 -5.52
N LYS A 26 -80.01 16.53 -5.41
CA LYS A 26 -79.75 17.96 -5.56
C LYS A 26 -78.68 18.19 -6.62
N MET A 27 -78.90 19.14 -7.53
CA MET A 27 -77.92 19.54 -8.53
C MET A 27 -76.94 20.54 -7.89
N PRO A 28 -75.62 20.25 -7.85
CA PRO A 28 -74.63 21.18 -7.29
C PRO A 28 -74.67 22.54 -7.99
N SER A 29 -74.45 23.64 -7.25
CA SER A 29 -74.27 24.96 -7.85
C SER A 29 -72.99 25.05 -8.68
N ASN A 30 -72.97 25.95 -9.67
CA ASN A 30 -71.81 26.15 -10.54
C ASN A 30 -70.53 26.53 -9.74
N ASP A 31 -70.72 27.21 -8.60
CA ASP A 31 -69.63 27.57 -7.70
C ASP A 31 -69.03 26.35 -6.98
N ILE A 32 -69.83 25.35 -6.61
CA ILE A 32 -69.32 24.09 -6.05
C ILE A 32 -68.55 23.30 -7.12
N ILE A 33 -69.03 23.27 -8.35
CA ILE A 33 -68.31 22.61 -9.45
C ILE A 33 -66.97 23.31 -9.68
N GLY A 34 -66.93 24.64 -9.68
CA GLY A 34 -65.68 25.41 -9.79
C GLY A 34 -64.72 25.17 -8.62
N ILE A 35 -65.21 25.04 -7.39
CA ILE A 35 -64.38 24.71 -6.21
C ILE A 35 -63.85 23.28 -6.30
N LEU A 36 -64.67 22.30 -6.69
CA LEU A 36 -64.26 20.91 -6.89
C LEU A 36 -63.24 20.79 -8.03
N GLU A 37 -63.42 21.51 -9.14
CA GLU A 37 -62.45 21.58 -10.22
C GLU A 37 -61.13 22.19 -9.74
N THR A 38 -61.19 23.24 -8.92
CA THR A 38 -59.99 23.87 -8.36
C THR A 38 -59.25 22.94 -7.40
N ILE A 39 -59.99 22.22 -6.54
CA ILE A 39 -59.43 21.21 -5.62
C ILE A 39 -58.87 20.02 -6.39
N ILE A 40 -59.55 19.51 -7.41
CA ILE A 40 -59.05 18.42 -8.27
C ILE A 40 -57.79 18.88 -9.01
N GLN A 41 -57.76 20.10 -9.55
CA GLN A 41 -56.57 20.66 -10.18
C GLN A 41 -55.44 20.96 -9.18
N GLN A 42 -55.73 21.24 -7.91
CA GLN A 42 -54.71 21.38 -6.87
C GLN A 42 -54.18 20.02 -6.40
N MET A 43 -55.03 19.01 -6.25
CA MET A 43 -54.65 17.63 -5.93
C MET A 43 -53.81 16.99 -7.05
N GLN A 44 -54.13 17.29 -8.32
CA GLN A 44 -53.32 16.91 -9.49
C GLN A 44 -51.97 17.66 -9.56
N ARG A 45 -51.86 18.84 -8.94
CA ARG A 45 -50.62 19.64 -8.92
C ARG A 45 -49.72 19.36 -7.70
N GLN A 46 -50.22 18.66 -6.68
CA GLN A 46 -49.48 18.42 -5.43
C GLN A 46 -49.00 16.97 -5.22
N SER A 47 -49.25 16.07 -6.18
CA SER A 47 -48.77 14.68 -6.11
C SER A 47 -47.75 14.44 -7.23
N LEU A 48 -46.47 14.30 -6.87
CA LEU A 48 -45.32 14.07 -7.78
C LEU A 48 -45.29 12.64 -8.37
N TYR A 49 -46.38 12.17 -8.96
CA TYR A 49 -46.35 10.96 -9.78
C TYR A 49 -47.27 11.14 -11.00
N ARG A 50 -46.70 10.96 -12.20
CA ARG A 50 -47.45 10.80 -13.44
C ARG A 50 -46.91 9.57 -14.17
N ASP A 51 -47.80 8.61 -14.41
CA ASP A 51 -47.54 7.30 -15.00
C ASP A 51 -46.82 7.36 -16.36
N GLY A 52 -45.87 6.44 -16.60
CA GLY A 52 -45.42 6.16 -17.97
C GLY A 52 -44.08 5.45 -18.21
N VAL A 53 -43.16 5.34 -17.24
CA VAL A 53 -41.87 4.66 -17.46
C VAL A 53 -41.51 3.77 -16.26
N SER A 54 -41.36 2.46 -16.49
CA SER A 54 -40.89 1.50 -15.48
C SER A 54 -39.43 1.76 -15.14
N GLY A 55 -39.09 1.92 -13.85
CA GLY A 55 -37.70 2.04 -13.36
C GLY A 55 -37.18 3.44 -13.00
N PHE A 56 -38.06 4.45 -12.93
CA PHE A 56 -37.71 5.83 -12.61
C PHE A 56 -38.59 6.40 -11.51
N SER A 57 -37.98 7.12 -10.58
CA SER A 57 -38.66 7.68 -9.39
C SER A 57 -39.23 9.09 -9.62
N VAL A 58 -38.62 9.90 -10.52
CA VAL A 58 -39.11 11.25 -10.91
C VAL A 58 -38.73 11.57 -12.37
N PRO A 59 -39.45 11.08 -13.39
CA PRO A 59 -39.14 11.42 -14.78
C PRO A 59 -39.71 12.80 -15.16
N VAL A 60 -38.85 13.74 -15.59
CA VAL A 60 -39.24 14.95 -16.34
C VAL A 60 -39.03 14.67 -17.82
N LEU A 61 -40.12 14.65 -18.60
CA LEU A 61 -40.06 14.54 -20.05
C LEU A 61 -39.90 15.94 -20.65
N SER A 62 -38.84 16.19 -21.40
CA SER A 62 -38.78 17.35 -22.31
C SER A 62 -39.89 17.22 -23.38
N ALA A 63 -40.36 18.35 -23.92
CA ALA A 63 -41.29 18.38 -25.06
C ALA A 63 -40.78 17.56 -26.27
N ASP A 64 -39.47 17.33 -26.33
CA ASP A 64 -38.77 16.66 -27.42
C ASP A 64 -38.54 15.14 -27.15
N ARG A 65 -39.22 14.59 -26.11
CA ARG A 65 -39.20 13.17 -25.68
C ARG A 65 -37.91 12.66 -25.03
N TYR A 66 -37.02 13.54 -24.60
CA TYR A 66 -35.87 13.15 -23.77
C TYR A 66 -36.25 13.07 -22.29
N VAL A 67 -35.72 12.09 -21.57
CA VAL A 67 -36.02 11.82 -20.14
C VAL A 67 -34.87 12.33 -19.27
N VAL A 68 -35.21 13.13 -18.26
CA VAL A 68 -34.31 13.48 -17.15
C VAL A 68 -34.93 12.97 -15.86
N GLY A 69 -34.25 12.12 -15.11
CA GLY A 69 -34.79 11.60 -13.87
C GLY A 69 -33.83 10.73 -13.07
N PHE A 70 -34.16 10.52 -11.80
CA PHE A 70 -33.44 9.58 -10.95
C PHE A 70 -33.94 8.16 -11.21
N LYS A 71 -33.00 7.22 -11.36
CA LYS A 71 -33.27 5.79 -11.40
C LYS A 71 -33.53 5.28 -9.98
N ASP A 72 -34.08 4.08 -9.89
CA ASP A 72 -34.40 3.43 -8.61
C ASP A 72 -33.16 3.09 -7.76
N ASP A 73 -31.97 3.08 -8.36
CA ASP A 73 -30.67 2.90 -7.68
C ASP A 73 -30.07 4.22 -7.15
N GLY A 74 -30.78 5.35 -7.30
CA GLY A 74 -30.33 6.67 -6.87
C GLY A 74 -29.45 7.42 -7.88
N SER A 75 -29.11 6.81 -9.03
CA SER A 75 -28.35 7.48 -10.09
C SER A 75 -29.22 8.43 -10.93
N LEU A 76 -28.65 9.55 -11.37
CA LEU A 76 -29.31 10.52 -12.25
C LEU A 76 -29.10 10.14 -13.72
N ALA A 77 -30.18 10.00 -14.50
CA ALA A 77 -30.14 9.75 -15.94
C ALA A 77 -30.65 10.98 -16.71
N VAL A 78 -29.90 11.40 -17.73
CA VAL A 78 -30.23 12.52 -18.62
C VAL A 78 -30.10 12.04 -20.07
N GLY A 79 -31.19 12.00 -20.81
CA GLY A 79 -31.17 11.73 -22.25
C GLY A 79 -30.89 13.02 -23.03
N GLY A 80 -29.93 13.00 -23.96
CA GLY A 80 -29.66 14.10 -24.89
C GLY A 80 -29.30 15.41 -24.20
N VAL A 81 -28.06 15.56 -23.75
CA VAL A 81 -27.54 16.86 -23.33
C VAL A 81 -27.17 17.66 -24.58
N GLU A 82 -28.03 18.59 -24.99
CA GLU A 82 -27.73 19.53 -26.05
C GLU A 82 -27.21 20.84 -25.43
N ILE A 83 -25.91 21.09 -25.60
CA ILE A 83 -25.30 22.36 -25.20
C ILE A 83 -25.46 23.31 -26.39
N PRO A 84 -26.23 24.42 -26.27
CA PRO A 84 -26.48 25.31 -27.39
C PRO A 84 -25.19 25.92 -27.94
N SER A 85 -25.11 26.09 -29.26
CA SER A 85 -24.01 26.83 -29.90
C SER A 85 -23.85 28.22 -29.26
N PHE A 86 -22.60 28.62 -29.04
CA PHE A 86 -22.22 29.90 -28.44
C PHE A 86 -22.31 31.08 -29.41
N ASP A 87 -22.63 30.84 -30.70
CA ASP A 87 -22.61 31.85 -31.77
C ASP A 87 -23.53 33.06 -31.50
N ASN A 88 -24.52 32.92 -30.62
CA ASN A 88 -25.52 33.96 -30.31
C ASN A 88 -25.54 34.41 -28.84
N ILE A 89 -24.58 34.00 -27.99
CA ILE A 89 -24.53 34.44 -26.59
C ILE A 89 -23.76 35.76 -26.50
N PRO A 90 -24.36 36.85 -25.96
CA PRO A 90 -23.64 38.10 -25.77
C PRO A 90 -22.37 37.88 -24.93
N PRO A 91 -21.21 38.45 -25.28
CA PRO A 91 -19.94 38.21 -24.57
C PRO A 91 -19.96 38.45 -23.06
N ARG A 92 -20.92 39.24 -22.56
CA ARG A 92 -21.13 39.50 -21.12
C ARG A 92 -21.72 38.30 -20.37
N ASP A 93 -22.49 37.45 -21.07
CA ASP A 93 -23.32 36.39 -20.50
C ASP A 93 -22.80 34.99 -20.91
N ALA A 94 -21.65 34.90 -21.57
CA ALA A 94 -20.96 33.64 -21.82
C ALA A 94 -20.54 33.02 -20.47
N PRO A 95 -20.85 31.74 -20.19
CA PRO A 95 -20.47 31.12 -18.93
C PRO A 95 -18.94 31.08 -18.82
N LEU A 96 -18.41 31.68 -17.76
CA LEU A 96 -16.99 31.63 -17.38
C LEU A 96 -16.54 30.22 -16.92
N CYS A 97 -17.40 29.21 -17.02
CA CYS A 97 -17.14 27.85 -16.53
C CYS A 97 -17.82 26.80 -17.43
N ILE A 98 -17.06 25.79 -17.85
CA ILE A 98 -17.55 24.56 -18.49
C ILE A 98 -17.91 23.58 -17.37
N PRO A 99 -19.11 22.94 -17.38
CA PRO A 99 -19.46 21.98 -16.35
C PRO A 99 -18.60 20.72 -16.49
N ILE A 100 -17.77 20.46 -15.48
CA ILE A 100 -17.07 19.19 -15.30
C ILE A 100 -18.00 18.30 -14.47
N VAL A 101 -18.44 17.18 -15.04
CA VAL A 101 -19.20 16.16 -14.28
C VAL A 101 -18.19 15.22 -13.62
N ASP A 102 -18.26 15.14 -12.30
CA ASP A 102 -17.53 14.17 -11.47
C ASP A 102 -18.34 12.88 -11.36
N SER A 103 -17.70 11.73 -11.54
CA SER A 103 -18.30 10.42 -11.31
C SER A 103 -17.92 9.91 -9.93
N THR A 104 -18.91 9.83 -9.03
CA THR A 104 -18.70 9.31 -7.67
C THR A 104 -18.51 7.79 -7.61
N LEU A 105 -18.56 7.08 -8.75
CA LEU A 105 -18.42 5.62 -8.81
C LEU A 105 -17.01 5.16 -9.24
N ASP A 106 -16.30 5.97 -10.03
CA ASP A 106 -15.00 5.63 -10.63
C ASP A 106 -13.99 6.78 -10.71
N GLY A 107 -14.34 8.00 -10.25
CA GLY A 107 -13.39 9.09 -10.00
C GLY A 107 -12.78 9.77 -11.24
N PHE A 108 -13.32 9.54 -12.45
CA PHE A 108 -12.86 10.20 -13.68
C PHE A 108 -13.42 11.62 -13.86
N VAL A 109 -12.62 12.51 -14.47
CA VAL A 109 -13.03 13.84 -14.95
C VAL A 109 -13.42 13.81 -16.45
N GLY A 110 -14.71 14.02 -16.72
CA GLY A 110 -15.30 14.90 -17.76
C GLY A 110 -15.10 14.66 -19.27
N ILE A 111 -16.21 14.44 -19.98
CA ILE A 111 -16.32 14.75 -21.42
C ILE A 111 -16.09 16.26 -21.60
N GLY A 112 -15.03 16.69 -22.28
CA GLY A 112 -14.85 18.10 -22.64
C GLY A 112 -15.39 18.41 -24.04
N PHE A 113 -15.48 19.69 -24.36
CA PHE A 113 -16.10 20.22 -25.57
C PHE A 113 -15.15 21.17 -26.27
N ASN A 114 -14.95 20.98 -27.57
CA ASN A 114 -14.17 21.89 -28.40
C ASN A 114 -15.06 23.08 -28.85
N PRO A 115 -14.80 24.31 -28.38
CA PRO A 115 -15.64 25.46 -28.73
C PRO A 115 -15.50 25.93 -30.18
N LYS A 116 -14.44 25.52 -30.90
CA LYS A 116 -14.26 25.82 -32.33
C LYS A 116 -14.97 24.81 -33.23
N THR A 117 -15.04 23.55 -32.82
CA THR A 117 -15.53 22.44 -33.68
C THR A 117 -16.83 21.81 -33.22
N GLY A 118 -17.25 22.06 -31.99
CA GLY A 118 -18.47 21.50 -31.39
C GLY A 118 -18.34 20.04 -30.94
N LEU A 119 -17.14 19.45 -31.00
CA LEU A 119 -16.92 18.03 -30.72
C LEU A 119 -16.74 17.76 -29.22
N THR A 120 -17.32 16.66 -28.76
CA THR A 120 -17.14 16.11 -27.42
C THR A 120 -15.98 15.12 -27.39
N PHE A 121 -15.11 15.19 -26.38
CA PHE A 121 -13.94 14.33 -26.22
C PHE A 121 -13.78 13.90 -24.77
N ALA A 122 -12.98 12.86 -24.49
CA ALA A 122 -12.75 12.39 -23.11
C ALA A 122 -11.64 13.13 -22.35
N LEU A 123 -10.92 14.08 -22.99
CA LEU A 123 -9.82 14.89 -22.44
C LEU A 123 -9.66 16.21 -23.21
N LEU A 124 -9.42 17.35 -22.54
CA LEU A 124 -9.22 18.68 -23.18
C LEU A 124 -8.27 18.63 -24.38
N ASP A 125 -8.78 18.93 -25.58
CA ASP A 125 -7.94 19.08 -26.77
C ASP A 125 -7.15 20.40 -26.75
N ASP A 126 -6.06 20.44 -27.53
CA ASP A 126 -5.14 21.59 -27.58
C ASP A 126 -5.84 22.91 -27.91
N ASP A 127 -6.91 22.84 -28.72
CA ASP A 127 -7.73 24.00 -29.10
C ASP A 127 -8.55 24.55 -27.94
N SER A 128 -9.11 23.68 -27.11
CA SER A 128 -9.88 24.04 -25.91
C SER A 128 -8.97 24.61 -24.84
N VAL A 129 -7.80 24.01 -24.65
CA VAL A 129 -6.76 24.52 -23.73
C VAL A 129 -6.33 25.93 -24.14
N ALA A 130 -6.06 26.16 -25.44
CA ALA A 130 -5.68 27.48 -25.96
C ALA A 130 -6.80 28.53 -25.80
N TYR A 131 -8.06 28.13 -25.99
CA TYR A 131 -9.21 29.02 -25.79
C TYR A 131 -9.39 29.45 -24.33
N ILE A 132 -9.22 28.52 -23.39
CA ILE A 132 -9.28 28.80 -21.95
C ILE A 132 -8.16 29.77 -21.54
N ALA A 133 -6.94 29.56 -22.03
CA ALA A 133 -5.79 30.42 -21.78
C ALA A 133 -6.00 31.87 -22.29
N ASP A 134 -6.64 32.04 -23.45
CA ASP A 134 -6.98 33.36 -24.00
C ASP A 134 -8.04 34.12 -23.16
N LYS A 135 -8.96 33.39 -22.50
CA LYS A 135 -10.13 34.01 -21.82
C LYS A 135 -9.95 34.27 -20.33
N ILE A 136 -9.11 33.51 -19.63
CA ILE A 136 -8.98 33.63 -18.17
C ILE A 136 -7.94 34.69 -17.75
N GLY A 137 -7.09 35.18 -18.67
CA GLY A 137 -6.29 36.39 -18.45
C GLY A 137 -5.36 36.33 -17.22
N GLY A 138 -4.87 35.15 -16.86
CA GLY A 138 -3.98 34.94 -15.71
C GLY A 138 -2.71 34.18 -16.07
N GLY A 139 -1.64 34.91 -16.41
CA GLY A 139 -0.25 34.45 -16.33
C GLY A 139 0.39 33.91 -17.61
N GLY A 140 0.95 34.82 -18.43
CA GLY A 140 1.91 34.49 -19.49
C GLY A 140 1.29 34.21 -20.86
N THR A 141 1.76 34.92 -21.89
CA THR A 141 1.31 34.83 -23.30
C THR A 141 1.69 33.52 -24.01
N THR A 142 2.13 32.51 -23.27
CA THR A 142 2.61 31.21 -23.76
C THR A 142 2.31 30.15 -22.72
N VAL A 143 1.65 29.07 -23.14
CA VAL A 143 1.51 27.84 -22.35
C VAL A 143 2.91 27.40 -21.90
N PRO A 144 3.17 27.24 -20.59
CA PRO A 144 4.51 26.90 -20.12
C PRO A 144 4.86 25.48 -20.57
N ASP A 145 6.10 25.32 -21.02
CA ASP A 145 6.63 24.01 -21.41
C ASP A 145 6.90 23.16 -20.17
N ILE A 146 6.46 21.91 -20.19
CA ILE A 146 6.78 20.91 -19.17
C ILE A 146 7.82 19.98 -19.79
N ARG A 147 9.06 20.11 -19.35
CA ARG A 147 10.19 19.31 -19.86
C ARG A 147 9.97 17.81 -19.62
N GLY A 148 10.37 17.00 -20.59
CA GLY A 148 10.23 15.54 -20.58
C GLY A 148 9.11 15.02 -21.51
N GLU A 149 9.21 13.75 -21.90
CA GLU A 149 8.22 13.09 -22.77
C GLU A 149 7.15 12.37 -21.92
N TRP A 150 6.06 13.07 -21.60
CA TRP A 150 5.02 12.54 -20.70
C TRP A 150 3.77 11.98 -21.41
N GLY A 151 3.65 12.22 -22.72
CA GLY A 151 2.46 11.87 -23.50
C GLY A 151 1.18 12.52 -22.98
N ALA A 152 0.03 11.88 -23.25
CA ALA A 152 -1.29 12.39 -22.85
C ALA A 152 -1.58 12.33 -21.34
N ARG A 153 -0.60 11.95 -20.52
CA ARG A 153 -0.73 11.87 -19.06
C ARG A 153 -0.56 13.22 -18.37
N VAL A 154 0.04 14.21 -19.05
CA VAL A 154 0.25 15.56 -18.52
C VAL A 154 -0.59 16.52 -19.34
N PHE A 155 -1.42 17.30 -18.68
CA PHE A 155 -2.36 18.22 -19.31
C PHE A 155 -2.55 19.49 -18.48
N ASN A 156 -3.10 20.52 -19.11
CA ASN A 156 -3.35 21.82 -18.49
C ASN A 156 -2.09 22.42 -17.79
N PRO A 157 -0.96 22.58 -18.49
CA PRO A 157 0.21 23.22 -17.90
C PRO A 157 -0.04 24.72 -17.65
N ARG A 158 0.41 25.21 -16.49
CA ARG A 158 0.11 26.52 -15.92
C ARG A 158 1.35 27.08 -15.24
N HIS A 159 1.53 28.39 -15.33
CA HIS A 159 2.58 29.11 -14.62
C HIS A 159 1.97 30.38 -14.04
N TYR A 160 1.98 30.51 -12.71
CA TYR A 160 1.47 31.70 -12.05
C TYR A 160 2.58 32.73 -11.90
N ILE A 161 2.23 34.01 -12.05
CA ILE A 161 3.19 35.10 -11.93
C ILE A 161 3.80 35.08 -10.52
N GLY A 162 5.12 34.91 -10.45
CA GLY A 162 5.86 34.85 -9.20
C GLY A 162 6.10 33.45 -8.66
N ASP A 163 5.58 32.40 -9.32
CA ASP A 163 5.89 31.02 -8.96
C ASP A 163 7.28 30.61 -9.45
N GLU A 164 7.94 29.76 -8.68
CA GLU A 164 9.20 29.12 -9.06
C GLU A 164 8.99 27.84 -9.89
N TYR A 165 7.72 27.49 -10.17
CA TYR A 165 7.32 26.23 -10.79
C TYR A 165 6.40 26.43 -12.00
N ASN A 166 6.53 25.51 -12.95
CA ASN A 166 5.45 25.15 -13.84
C ASN A 166 4.62 24.06 -13.16
N THR A 167 3.29 24.20 -13.17
CA THR A 167 2.36 23.21 -12.63
C THR A 167 1.56 22.59 -13.77
N ALA A 168 1.37 21.28 -13.76
CA ALA A 168 0.48 20.61 -14.70
C ALA A 168 -0.38 19.58 -13.98
N SER A 169 -1.55 19.30 -14.54
CA SER A 169 -2.40 18.22 -14.06
C SER A 169 -1.94 16.91 -14.70
N VAL A 170 -1.93 15.85 -13.90
CA VAL A 170 -1.37 14.55 -14.25
C VAL A 170 -2.42 13.47 -14.09
N LEU A 171 -2.52 12.55 -15.04
CA LEU A 171 -3.20 11.27 -14.93
C LEU A 171 -2.14 10.16 -14.81
N ASP A 172 -2.02 9.56 -13.63
CA ASP A 172 -1.04 8.49 -13.40
C ASP A 172 -1.54 7.10 -13.86
N LYS A 173 -0.68 6.08 -13.74
CA LYS A 173 -1.00 4.68 -14.12
C LYS A 173 -2.19 4.10 -13.33
N GLY A 174 -2.40 4.55 -12.10
CA GLY A 174 -3.47 4.13 -11.20
C GLY A 174 -4.80 4.82 -11.48
N SER A 175 -4.90 5.58 -12.58
CA SER A 175 -6.05 6.43 -12.92
C SER A 175 -6.29 7.55 -11.92
N ARG A 176 -5.26 7.95 -11.14
CA ARG A 176 -5.37 9.07 -10.21
C ARG A 176 -5.02 10.37 -10.92
N THR A 177 -5.78 11.41 -10.61
CA THR A 177 -5.51 12.76 -11.10
C THR A 177 -5.01 13.68 -10.00
N PHE A 178 -3.89 14.35 -10.22
CA PHE A 178 -3.35 15.33 -9.27
C PHE A 178 -2.51 16.40 -10.00
N ASP A 179 -2.26 17.51 -9.33
CA ASP A 179 -1.31 18.50 -9.80
C ASP A 179 0.12 18.08 -9.47
N ALA A 180 1.03 18.30 -10.41
CA ALA A 180 2.46 18.08 -10.26
C ALA A 180 3.25 19.31 -10.71
N ARG A 181 4.45 19.49 -10.14
CA ARG A 181 5.28 20.68 -10.28
C ARG A 181 6.63 20.34 -10.90
N GLN A 182 7.13 21.25 -11.72
CA GLN A 182 8.46 21.23 -12.29
C GLN A 182 9.11 22.59 -12.05
N ILE A 183 10.32 22.62 -11.49
CA ILE A 183 11.08 23.85 -11.22
C ILE A 183 11.37 24.56 -12.55
N VAL A 184 11.04 25.84 -12.69
CA VAL A 184 11.20 26.58 -13.96
C VAL A 184 12.66 26.57 -14.42
N GLU A 185 13.57 26.98 -13.55
CA GLU A 185 15.02 27.04 -13.80
C GLU A 185 15.75 25.69 -13.67
N GLY A 186 14.99 24.59 -13.50
CA GLY A 186 15.53 23.24 -13.39
C GLY A 186 16.07 22.72 -14.73
N VAL A 187 17.02 21.78 -14.66
CA VAL A 187 17.63 21.14 -15.85
C VAL A 187 17.18 19.69 -16.07
N GLN A 188 16.45 19.11 -15.12
CA GLN A 188 15.98 17.73 -15.17
C GLN A 188 14.57 17.65 -15.78
N ASP A 189 14.32 16.52 -16.45
CA ASP A 189 12.99 16.11 -16.95
C ASP A 189 12.17 15.52 -15.80
N THR A 190 11.84 16.37 -14.83
CA THR A 190 11.20 15.97 -13.58
C THR A 190 9.87 16.67 -13.41
N LEU A 191 8.85 15.91 -13.03
CA LEU A 191 7.54 16.43 -12.66
C LEU A 191 7.09 15.72 -11.38
N VAL A 192 7.06 16.47 -10.28
CA VAL A 192 6.85 15.95 -8.92
C VAL A 192 5.42 16.23 -8.47
N MET A 193 4.65 15.19 -8.15
CA MET A 193 3.36 15.30 -7.47
C MET A 193 3.37 16.35 -6.35
N ALA A 194 2.45 17.30 -6.44
CA ALA A 194 2.34 18.44 -5.52
C ALA A 194 1.34 18.21 -4.38
N ALA A 195 0.50 17.18 -4.46
CA ALA A 195 -0.53 16.85 -3.47
C ALA A 195 -0.52 15.36 -3.11
N PRO A 196 -0.95 14.96 -1.90
CA PRO A 196 -1.46 15.79 -0.81
C PRO A 196 -0.34 16.57 -0.11
N THR A 197 -0.53 17.88 0.11
CA THR A 197 0.47 18.74 0.76
C THR A 197 0.59 18.49 2.27
N VAL A 198 -0.46 17.96 2.90
CA VAL A 198 -0.50 17.61 4.33
C VAL A 198 0.29 16.34 4.65
N THR A 199 0.49 15.47 3.66
CA THR A 199 1.22 14.21 3.83
C THR A 199 2.62 14.36 3.25
N ALA A 200 3.64 14.19 4.08
CA ALA A 200 5.02 14.19 3.63
C ALA A 200 5.27 13.08 2.59
N ILE A 201 6.12 13.35 1.60
CA ILE A 201 6.70 12.33 0.74
C ILE A 201 7.42 11.30 1.61
N ARG A 202 7.31 10.02 1.27
CA ARG A 202 7.94 8.94 2.04
C ARG A 202 9.26 8.51 1.41
N ILE A 203 10.23 8.16 2.23
CA ILE A 203 11.53 7.67 1.76
C ILE A 203 11.55 6.14 1.89
N ALA A 204 11.64 5.44 0.77
CA ALA A 204 11.87 4.00 0.70
C ALA A 204 13.38 3.74 0.76
N LEU A 205 13.94 3.79 1.98
CA LEU A 205 15.37 3.54 2.22
C LEU A 205 15.63 2.04 2.40
N VAL A 206 16.55 1.50 1.60
CA VAL A 206 17.13 0.16 1.82
C VAL A 206 18.58 0.31 2.26
N TYR A 207 18.90 -0.27 3.42
CA TYR A 207 20.21 -0.20 4.05
C TYR A 207 20.75 -1.61 4.32
N GLY A 208 22.00 -1.90 3.91
CA GLY A 208 22.59 -3.22 4.16
C GLY A 208 23.66 -3.64 3.14
N GLN A 209 23.85 -4.95 2.93
CA GLN A 209 24.94 -5.48 2.09
C GLN A 209 24.48 -5.92 0.69
N SER A 210 25.03 -7.01 0.16
CA SER A 210 24.87 -7.43 -1.23
C SER A 210 23.41 -7.56 -1.70
N ASN A 211 22.51 -8.14 -0.88
CA ASN A 211 21.08 -8.23 -1.23
C ASN A 211 20.32 -6.89 -1.13
N ALA A 212 20.81 -5.91 -0.35
CA ALA A 212 20.32 -4.53 -0.41
C ALA A 212 20.71 -3.83 -1.73
N GLY A 213 21.68 -4.40 -2.46
CA GLY A 213 22.40 -3.79 -3.55
C GLY A 213 22.30 -4.50 -4.89
N LEU A 214 23.43 -4.85 -5.50
CA LEU A 214 23.51 -5.47 -6.83
C LEU A 214 23.49 -7.01 -6.85
N GLY A 215 23.71 -7.68 -5.71
CA GLY A 215 23.96 -9.12 -5.69
C GLY A 215 22.86 -9.93 -6.40
N GLY A 216 23.25 -10.85 -7.28
CA GLY A 216 22.33 -11.79 -7.95
C GLY A 216 21.33 -11.19 -8.95
N SER A 217 21.28 -9.87 -9.13
CA SER A 217 20.26 -9.22 -9.99
C SER A 217 20.80 -8.76 -11.33
N THR A 218 21.95 -9.26 -11.75
CA THR A 218 22.59 -8.75 -12.95
C THR A 218 21.85 -9.17 -14.22
N GLY A 219 21.72 -8.24 -15.18
CA GLY A 219 21.14 -8.52 -16.49
C GLY A 219 19.66 -8.14 -16.66
N ARG A 220 18.99 -7.61 -15.64
CA ARG A 220 17.66 -6.97 -15.77
C ARG A 220 17.56 -5.72 -14.89
N VAL A 221 16.83 -4.74 -15.39
CA VAL A 221 16.74 -3.38 -14.85
C VAL A 221 15.32 -2.84 -14.97
N VAL A 222 14.91 -1.96 -14.07
CA VAL A 222 13.75 -1.09 -14.26
C VAL A 222 14.16 0.04 -15.21
N ASN A 223 13.85 -0.11 -16.49
CA ASN A 223 14.13 0.88 -17.54
C ASN A 223 12.89 1.67 -18.00
N SER A 224 11.76 1.50 -17.32
CA SER A 224 10.54 2.29 -17.51
C SER A 224 10.01 2.71 -16.16
N ALA A 225 9.49 3.94 -16.09
CA ALA A 225 8.99 4.53 -14.85
C ALA A 225 7.45 4.51 -14.86
N PRO A 226 6.78 3.41 -14.46
CA PRO A 226 5.32 3.31 -14.47
C PRO A 226 4.64 4.39 -13.62
N TRP A 227 5.34 4.87 -12.59
CA TRP A 227 4.88 5.84 -11.60
C TRP A 227 5.76 7.10 -11.59
N SER A 228 6.08 7.62 -12.78
CA SER A 228 7.05 8.71 -13.00
C SER A 228 6.79 9.99 -12.22
N PHE A 229 5.55 10.20 -11.78
CA PHE A 229 5.12 11.42 -11.09
C PHE A 229 4.97 11.25 -9.58
N SER A 230 5.13 10.04 -9.05
CA SER A 230 4.94 9.73 -7.62
C SER A 230 6.03 8.84 -7.04
N THR A 231 6.99 8.38 -7.86
CA THR A 231 8.11 7.56 -7.41
C THR A 231 9.40 8.06 -8.05
N TRP A 232 10.36 8.43 -7.21
CA TRP A 232 11.55 9.13 -7.65
C TRP A 232 12.82 8.52 -7.07
N GLY A 233 13.93 8.68 -7.80
CA GLY A 233 15.27 8.64 -7.24
C GLY A 233 15.92 10.02 -7.34
N PHE A 234 17.24 10.08 -7.24
CA PHE A 234 17.97 11.34 -7.37
C PHE A 234 18.62 11.48 -8.75
N ALA A 235 18.66 12.71 -9.25
CA ALA A 235 19.57 13.08 -10.31
C ALA A 235 21.02 12.83 -9.85
N GLY A 236 21.80 12.13 -10.68
CA GLY A 236 23.20 11.79 -10.41
C GLY A 236 23.41 10.46 -9.67
N VAL A 237 22.43 9.98 -8.89
CA VAL A 237 22.49 8.68 -8.19
C VAL A 237 21.10 8.03 -8.15
N ASN A 238 20.90 6.99 -8.96
CA ASN A 238 19.68 6.18 -8.93
C ASN A 238 20.00 4.69 -9.07
N GLY A 239 19.03 3.84 -8.72
CA GLY A 239 19.13 2.40 -8.84
C GLY A 239 20.03 1.72 -7.81
N SER A 240 20.51 0.52 -8.12
CA SER A 240 21.29 -0.34 -7.23
C SER A 240 22.79 0.01 -7.14
N SER A 241 23.20 1.22 -7.54
CA SER A 241 24.62 1.63 -7.50
C SER A 241 25.22 1.47 -6.10
N GLN A 242 26.47 1.01 -6.01
CA GLN A 242 27.13 0.76 -4.72
C GLN A 242 27.53 2.07 -4.05
N GLN A 243 26.87 2.41 -2.95
CA GLN A 243 27.05 3.69 -2.28
C GLN A 243 27.92 3.62 -1.03
N GLY A 244 28.43 2.46 -0.62
CA GLY A 244 29.21 2.35 0.61
C GLY A 244 30.72 2.58 0.50
N THR A 245 31.28 2.78 -0.70
CA THR A 245 32.74 2.74 -0.95
C THR A 245 33.40 4.11 -1.03
N VAL A 246 32.65 5.15 -1.40
CA VAL A 246 33.14 6.50 -1.62
C VAL A 246 32.18 7.48 -0.95
N PRO A 247 32.66 8.54 -0.28
CA PRO A 247 31.77 9.54 0.29
C PRO A 247 30.97 10.23 -0.81
N MET A 248 29.67 10.37 -0.59
CA MET A 248 28.76 11.06 -1.49
C MET A 248 28.86 12.57 -1.28
N SER A 249 28.91 13.33 -2.38
CA SER A 249 28.76 14.78 -2.31
C SER A 249 27.29 15.16 -2.30
N ALA A 250 26.83 15.88 -1.29
CA ALA A 250 25.46 16.40 -1.26
C ALA A 250 25.11 17.22 -2.52
N SER A 251 26.11 17.93 -3.08
CA SER A 251 25.95 18.71 -4.31
C SER A 251 25.72 17.89 -5.58
N SER A 252 25.98 16.58 -5.59
CA SER A 252 25.68 15.73 -6.75
C SER A 252 24.21 15.33 -6.82
N LEU A 253 23.47 15.42 -5.71
CA LEU A 253 22.04 15.15 -5.65
C LEU A 253 21.26 16.45 -5.87
N THR A 254 21.08 16.84 -7.13
CA THR A 254 20.58 18.18 -7.47
C THR A 254 19.06 18.30 -7.47
N ASP A 255 18.36 17.27 -7.92
CA ASP A 255 16.89 17.22 -8.05
C ASP A 255 16.42 15.75 -8.02
N PHE A 256 15.10 15.53 -8.00
CA PHE A 256 14.51 14.21 -8.23
C PHE A 256 14.52 13.85 -9.71
N LEU A 257 14.42 12.55 -10.01
CA LEU A 257 14.13 12.00 -11.33
C LEU A 257 13.17 10.82 -11.17
N PRO A 258 12.35 10.49 -12.19
CA PRO A 258 11.59 9.24 -12.19
C PRO A 258 12.48 8.05 -11.77
N ALA A 259 12.02 7.25 -10.80
CA ALA A 259 12.82 6.16 -10.27
C ALA A 259 13.13 5.13 -11.38
N LEU A 260 14.40 4.93 -11.72
CA LEU A 260 14.86 4.00 -12.76
C LEU A 260 16.21 3.41 -12.34
N ASP A 261 16.51 2.22 -12.83
CA ASP A 261 17.82 1.61 -12.66
C ASP A 261 18.80 2.14 -13.72
N TYR A 262 19.82 2.89 -13.29
CA TYR A 262 20.92 3.34 -14.16
C TYR A 262 22.11 2.37 -14.20
N SER A 263 22.02 1.26 -13.46
CA SER A 263 23.05 0.22 -13.41
C SER A 263 22.53 -1.08 -14.04
N ALA A 264 23.39 -2.06 -14.29
CA ALA A 264 23.01 -3.35 -14.87
C ALA A 264 22.23 -4.30 -13.92
N ALA A 265 21.66 -3.79 -12.83
CA ALA A 265 20.87 -4.56 -11.87
C ALA A 265 19.71 -3.75 -11.30
N GLN A 266 18.77 -4.45 -10.67
CA GLN A 266 17.47 -3.93 -10.28
C GLN A 266 17.42 -3.43 -8.84
N SER A 267 17.12 -2.19 -8.52
CA SER A 267 17.14 -1.71 -7.13
C SER A 267 16.01 -2.27 -6.26
N PRO A 268 16.30 -2.86 -5.08
CA PRO A 268 15.27 -3.24 -4.11
C PRO A 268 14.46 -2.04 -3.61
N ALA A 269 15.08 -0.86 -3.46
CA ALA A 269 14.40 0.36 -3.02
C ALA A 269 13.38 0.84 -4.07
N ILE A 270 13.73 0.76 -5.37
CA ILE A 270 12.80 1.09 -6.46
C ILE A 270 11.66 0.08 -6.51
N CYS A 271 11.96 -1.22 -6.43
CA CYS A 271 10.92 -2.26 -6.38
C CYS A 271 9.97 -2.05 -5.20
N SER A 272 10.49 -1.65 -4.04
CA SER A 272 9.71 -1.35 -2.85
C SER A 272 8.82 -0.13 -3.03
N ALA A 273 9.35 0.98 -3.54
CA ALA A 273 8.56 2.17 -3.83
C ALA A 273 7.43 1.87 -4.84
N TYR A 274 7.72 1.09 -5.88
CA TYR A 274 6.73 0.68 -6.86
C TYR A 274 5.68 -0.27 -6.28
N GLY A 275 6.09 -1.24 -5.47
CA GLY A 275 5.18 -2.15 -4.78
C GLY A 275 4.20 -1.37 -3.89
N ILE A 276 4.71 -0.41 -3.11
CA ILE A 276 3.86 0.42 -2.23
C ILE A 276 2.89 1.28 -3.06
N THR A 277 3.38 1.99 -4.08
CA THR A 277 2.51 2.81 -4.93
C THR A 277 1.45 1.98 -5.66
N GLN A 278 1.83 0.80 -6.20
CA GLN A 278 0.90 -0.14 -6.82
C GLN A 278 -0.16 -0.61 -5.81
N ARG A 279 0.26 -0.94 -4.58
CA ARG A 279 -0.64 -1.36 -3.51
C ARG A 279 -1.61 -0.26 -3.09
N ASN A 280 -1.15 0.98 -2.97
CA ASN A 280 -2.01 2.12 -2.68
C ASN A 280 -3.06 2.30 -3.78
N ALA A 281 -2.68 2.16 -5.06
CA ALA A 281 -3.61 2.24 -6.18
C ALA A 281 -4.66 1.11 -6.15
N GLU A 282 -4.26 -0.13 -5.87
CA GLU A 282 -5.18 -1.28 -5.74
C GLU A 282 -6.18 -1.12 -4.60
N LEU A 283 -5.76 -0.49 -3.51
CA LEU A 283 -6.59 -0.22 -2.34
C LEU A 283 -7.39 1.08 -2.46
N GLY A 284 -7.24 1.84 -3.54
CA GLY A 284 -7.88 3.14 -3.73
C GLY A 284 -7.45 4.20 -2.70
N ARG A 285 -6.20 4.11 -2.22
CA ARG A 285 -5.63 5.00 -1.20
C ARG A 285 -4.89 6.18 -1.82
N ASP A 286 -4.85 7.28 -1.08
CA ASP A 286 -4.01 8.43 -1.40
C ASP A 286 -2.53 8.03 -1.44
N ASP A 287 -1.80 8.55 -2.43
CA ASP A 287 -0.34 8.41 -2.49
C ASP A 287 0.34 9.63 -1.89
N PRO A 288 1.27 9.46 -0.94
CA PRO A 288 2.16 10.56 -0.55
C PRO A 288 3.26 10.85 -1.59
N GLY A 289 3.56 9.87 -2.45
CA GLY A 289 4.78 9.81 -3.26
C GLY A 289 5.96 9.21 -2.48
N TYR A 290 6.90 8.59 -3.20
CA TYR A 290 8.01 7.82 -2.63
C TYR A 290 9.36 8.17 -3.26
N ILE A 291 10.38 8.39 -2.43
CA ILE A 291 11.77 8.55 -2.86
C ILE A 291 12.51 7.25 -2.56
N ALA A 292 12.97 6.56 -3.59
CA ALA A 292 13.79 5.37 -3.48
C ALA A 292 15.26 5.77 -3.23
N ALA A 293 15.83 5.24 -2.15
CA ALA A 293 17.24 5.43 -1.82
C ALA A 293 17.85 4.12 -1.33
N THR A 294 19.09 3.84 -1.75
CA THR A 294 19.82 2.65 -1.33
C THR A 294 21.21 3.04 -0.87
N ALA A 295 21.55 2.68 0.37
CA ALA A 295 22.91 2.80 0.90
C ALA A 295 23.41 1.41 1.27
N TRP A 296 24.34 0.88 0.48
CA TRP A 296 24.79 -0.49 0.63
C TRP A 296 26.25 -0.72 0.24
N HIS A 297 26.82 -1.79 0.79
CA HIS A 297 28.15 -2.28 0.45
C HIS A 297 28.21 -3.81 0.51
N GLY A 298 28.51 -4.43 -0.63
CA GLY A 298 28.62 -5.88 -0.74
C GLY A 298 29.74 -6.48 0.13
N SER A 299 29.50 -7.70 0.61
CA SER A 299 30.45 -8.49 1.40
C SER A 299 30.94 -7.84 2.70
N GLN A 300 30.18 -6.88 3.25
CA GLN A 300 30.57 -6.18 4.47
C GLN A 300 29.89 -6.74 5.73
N PRO A 301 30.63 -6.89 6.84
CA PRO A 301 30.04 -7.20 8.14
C PRO A 301 29.22 -6.01 8.66
N ILE A 302 28.38 -6.26 9.67
CA ILE A 302 27.53 -5.24 10.29
C ILE A 302 28.31 -4.02 10.81
N SER A 303 29.56 -4.20 11.24
CA SER A 303 30.44 -3.13 11.71
C SER A 303 30.73 -2.05 10.67
N SER A 304 30.59 -2.34 9.37
CA SER A 304 30.81 -1.38 8.28
C SER A 304 29.62 -0.43 8.05
N PHE A 305 28.55 -0.58 8.81
CA PHE A 305 27.31 0.20 8.68
C PHE A 305 27.09 1.21 9.83
N TYR A 306 28.04 1.27 10.76
CA TYR A 306 28.07 2.27 11.82
C TYR A 306 28.52 3.64 11.32
N PRO A 307 28.19 4.74 12.04
CA PRO A 307 28.78 6.04 11.80
C PRO A 307 30.29 6.01 11.97
N ASN A 308 31.02 6.72 11.10
CA ASN A 308 32.48 6.79 11.07
C ASN A 308 33.13 5.40 11.09
N ALA A 309 32.53 4.44 10.38
CA ALA A 309 33.16 3.17 10.11
C ALA A 309 34.56 3.37 9.50
N GLN A 310 35.41 2.33 9.55
CA GLN A 310 36.79 2.42 9.06
C GLN A 310 36.87 3.09 7.68
N SER A 311 37.89 3.92 7.47
CA SER A 311 38.13 4.63 6.20
C SER A 311 37.93 3.72 4.98
N GLY A 312 37.00 4.11 4.09
CA GLY A 312 36.54 3.31 2.97
C GLY A 312 35.11 2.75 3.12
N TYR A 313 34.47 2.96 4.28
CA TYR A 313 33.07 2.61 4.53
C TYR A 313 32.26 3.88 4.83
N TRP A 314 31.36 4.23 3.91
CA TRP A 314 30.58 5.47 3.95
C TRP A 314 29.08 5.21 3.97
N ASN A 315 28.65 4.00 4.34
CA ASN A 315 27.26 3.57 4.27
C ASN A 315 26.34 4.51 5.07
N TYR A 316 26.70 4.79 6.32
CA TYR A 316 25.88 5.61 7.21
C TYR A 316 25.87 7.07 6.75
N GLU A 317 27.04 7.63 6.43
CA GLU A 317 27.19 9.02 6.00
C GLU A 317 26.42 9.27 4.69
N ASN A 318 26.46 8.32 3.76
CA ASN A 318 25.75 8.43 2.50
C ASN A 318 24.24 8.22 2.67
N ALA A 319 23.80 7.33 3.58
CA ALA A 319 22.40 7.24 3.96
C ALA A 319 21.89 8.57 4.55
N VAL A 320 22.64 9.19 5.47
CA VAL A 320 22.33 10.52 6.02
C VAL A 320 22.26 11.57 4.92
N THR A 321 23.21 11.55 3.98
CA THR A 321 23.24 12.48 2.84
C THR A 321 21.98 12.33 1.97
N PHE A 322 21.54 11.10 1.66
CA PHE A 322 20.29 10.87 0.94
C PHE A 322 19.06 11.40 1.70
N LEU A 323 19.01 11.20 3.02
CA LEU A 323 17.89 11.64 3.85
C LEU A 323 17.81 13.18 3.90
N GLN A 324 18.94 13.86 4.13
CA GLN A 324 19.00 15.32 4.13
C GLN A 324 18.60 15.90 2.78
N ARG A 325 19.14 15.34 1.68
CA ARG A 325 18.81 15.80 0.33
C ARG A 325 17.38 15.50 -0.07
N SER A 326 16.78 14.41 0.42
CA SER A 326 15.34 14.15 0.24
C SER A 326 14.48 15.29 0.79
N VAL A 327 14.80 15.77 2.00
CA VAL A 327 14.08 16.86 2.64
C VAL A 327 14.33 18.19 1.93
N GLU A 328 15.57 18.50 1.62
CA GLU A 328 15.95 19.76 0.97
C GLU A 328 15.36 19.89 -0.44
N ILE A 329 15.30 18.80 -1.23
CA ILE A 329 14.67 18.82 -2.56
C ILE A 329 13.15 18.80 -2.45
N ALA A 330 12.55 18.01 -1.54
CA ALA A 330 11.10 18.04 -1.34
C ALA A 330 10.59 19.44 -0.96
N ALA A 331 11.34 20.17 -0.13
CA ALA A 331 11.04 21.55 0.23
C ALA A 331 11.03 22.48 -0.99
N GLN A 332 11.90 22.25 -1.97
CA GLN A 332 11.88 22.96 -3.25
C GLN A 332 10.62 22.69 -4.06
N TYR A 333 9.81 21.66 -3.76
CA TYR A 333 8.51 21.45 -4.42
C TYR A 333 7.32 21.86 -3.53
N GLY A 334 7.60 22.51 -2.39
CA GLY A 334 6.61 22.85 -1.37
C GLY A 334 6.06 21.63 -0.63
N ARG A 335 6.85 20.55 -0.56
CA ARG A 335 6.53 19.30 0.16
C ARG A 335 7.52 19.11 1.31
N THR A 336 7.19 18.19 2.21
CA THR A 336 8.12 17.66 3.21
C THR A 336 8.44 16.20 2.86
N ALA A 337 9.53 15.66 3.40
CA ALA A 337 9.87 14.25 3.24
C ALA A 337 10.25 13.62 4.59
N ILE A 338 9.85 12.37 4.81
CA ILE A 338 10.17 11.61 6.04
C ILE A 338 10.51 10.15 5.73
N LEU A 339 11.23 9.53 6.64
CA LEU A 339 11.53 8.10 6.65
C LEU A 339 10.69 7.41 7.74
N ASP A 340 9.59 6.76 7.36
CA ASP A 340 8.76 6.03 8.33
C ASP A 340 9.44 4.70 8.70
N VAL A 341 9.65 3.84 7.70
CA VAL A 341 10.17 2.48 7.86
C VAL A 341 11.34 2.29 6.90
N MET A 342 12.53 2.08 7.44
CA MET A 342 13.68 1.64 6.63
C MET A 342 13.71 0.12 6.50
N GLN A 343 14.30 -0.37 5.40
CA GLN A 343 14.57 -1.79 5.23
C GLN A 343 16.01 -2.12 5.61
N TRP A 344 16.20 -3.16 6.41
CA TRP A 344 17.51 -3.73 6.72
C TRP A 344 17.68 -5.07 6.00
N ILE A 345 18.71 -5.17 5.15
CA ILE A 345 19.06 -6.40 4.43
C ILE A 345 20.56 -6.66 4.57
N GLN A 346 20.94 -7.31 5.66
CA GLN A 346 22.31 -7.75 5.92
C GLN A 346 22.33 -8.95 6.83
N GLY A 347 23.34 -9.81 6.68
CA GLY A 347 23.55 -10.97 7.55
C GLY A 347 24.43 -12.02 6.88
N GLU A 348 24.59 -11.95 5.56
CA GLU A 348 25.32 -12.95 4.80
C GLU A 348 26.83 -12.94 5.11
N ALA A 349 27.40 -11.79 5.50
CA ALA A 349 28.79 -11.66 5.93
C ALA A 349 29.02 -11.95 7.43
N GLY A 350 27.97 -12.30 8.18
CA GLY A 350 28.03 -12.47 9.62
C GLY A 350 27.99 -11.15 10.41
N PRO A 351 28.37 -11.16 11.71
CA PRO A 351 29.10 -12.23 12.43
C PRO A 351 28.34 -13.55 12.57
N THR A 352 29.04 -14.62 12.94
CA THR A 352 28.43 -15.92 13.24
C THR A 352 27.90 -15.97 14.67
N GLY A 353 26.80 -16.68 14.86
CA GLY A 353 26.13 -16.89 16.14
C GLY A 353 24.94 -15.96 16.34
N ARG A 354 23.82 -16.53 16.80
CA ARG A 354 22.54 -15.85 17.05
C ARG A 354 22.71 -14.64 17.98
N ASP A 355 23.24 -14.87 19.18
CA ASP A 355 23.36 -13.84 20.23
C ASP A 355 24.33 -12.72 19.83
N ASN A 356 25.43 -13.08 19.15
CA ASN A 356 26.43 -12.13 18.69
C ASN A 356 25.84 -11.21 17.61
N TYR A 357 25.14 -11.79 16.64
CA TYR A 357 24.47 -11.02 15.60
C TYR A 357 23.36 -10.13 16.18
N ALA A 358 22.51 -10.68 17.06
CA ALA A 358 21.44 -9.94 17.72
C ALA A 358 21.97 -8.72 18.51
N THR A 359 23.04 -8.92 19.29
CA THR A 359 23.66 -7.84 20.08
C THR A 359 24.18 -6.71 19.20
N GLN A 360 24.90 -7.04 18.11
CA GLN A 360 25.43 -6.02 17.21
C GLN A 360 24.33 -5.31 16.42
N LEU A 361 23.27 -6.02 16.03
CA LEU A 361 22.16 -5.41 15.32
C LEU A 361 21.35 -4.46 16.21
N ASP A 362 21.10 -4.84 17.47
CA ASP A 362 20.43 -3.97 18.45
C ASP A 362 21.25 -2.69 18.72
N ASP A 363 22.56 -2.83 18.91
CA ASP A 363 23.48 -1.71 19.12
C ASP A 363 23.56 -0.79 17.88
N LEU A 364 23.60 -1.37 16.68
CA LEU A 364 23.58 -0.62 15.43
C LEU A 364 22.31 0.24 15.33
N PHE A 365 21.13 -0.34 15.53
CA PHE A 365 19.87 0.41 15.43
C PHE A 365 19.74 1.48 16.51
N THR A 366 20.18 1.20 17.73
CA THR A 366 20.28 2.20 18.80
C THR A 366 21.17 3.38 18.39
N THR A 367 22.22 3.11 17.61
CA THR A 367 23.17 4.11 17.14
C THR A 367 22.66 4.93 15.94
N ILE A 368 22.11 4.28 14.90
CA ILE A 368 21.85 4.94 13.60
C ILE A 368 20.47 5.60 13.50
N LEU A 369 19.44 5.03 14.13
CA LEU A 369 18.06 5.51 13.98
C LEU A 369 17.87 6.96 14.49
N PRO A 370 18.47 7.38 15.63
CA PRO A 370 18.43 8.78 16.04
C PRO A 370 19.08 9.72 15.00
N GLY A 371 20.15 9.27 14.35
CA GLY A 371 20.83 10.00 13.28
C GLY A 371 19.97 10.17 12.04
N PHE A 372 19.25 9.12 11.63
CA PHE A 372 18.32 9.18 10.50
C PHE A 372 17.11 10.08 10.78
N LYS A 373 16.56 10.03 12.00
CA LYS A 373 15.53 10.97 12.45
C LYS A 373 16.03 12.42 12.41
N ALA A 374 17.25 12.66 12.88
CA ALA A 374 17.84 13.99 12.84
C ALA A 374 18.10 14.47 11.40
N ALA A 375 18.50 13.57 10.50
CA ALA A 375 18.76 13.87 9.10
C ALA A 375 17.50 14.30 8.33
N THR A 376 16.33 13.73 8.66
CA THR A 376 15.04 14.15 8.07
C THR A 376 14.35 15.28 8.83
N GLY A 377 14.74 15.53 10.09
CA GLY A 377 14.08 16.51 10.97
C GLY A 377 12.66 16.11 11.38
N GLN A 378 12.28 14.84 11.18
CA GLN A 378 10.93 14.36 11.46
C GLN A 378 10.64 14.22 12.97
N ALA A 379 9.37 14.35 13.36
CA ALA A 379 8.95 14.25 14.75
C ALA A 379 8.93 12.80 15.27
N ASP A 380 8.46 11.87 14.45
CA ASP A 380 8.31 10.46 14.81
C ASP A 380 9.62 9.69 14.66
N ASN A 381 9.78 8.62 15.44
CA ASN A 381 10.96 7.77 15.33
C ASN A 381 10.93 6.94 14.04
N VAL A 382 12.09 6.72 13.45
CA VAL A 382 12.25 5.79 12.32
C VAL A 382 12.06 4.36 12.82
N GLN A 383 11.22 3.59 12.13
CA GLN A 383 11.02 2.16 12.36
C GLN A 383 11.85 1.34 11.36
N VAL A 384 12.02 0.05 11.64
CA VAL A 384 12.82 -0.85 10.80
C VAL A 384 12.04 -2.10 10.42
N ALA A 385 12.01 -2.40 9.12
CA ALA A 385 11.62 -3.70 8.58
C ALA A 385 12.89 -4.53 8.31
N ILE A 386 13.07 -5.59 9.09
CA ILE A 386 14.22 -6.48 9.02
C ILE A 386 13.88 -7.66 8.11
N TRP A 387 14.64 -7.84 7.04
CA TRP A 387 14.52 -9.04 6.21
C TRP A 387 15.35 -10.18 6.79
N GLN A 388 14.74 -11.36 6.94
CA GLN A 388 15.46 -12.52 7.43
C GLN A 388 16.31 -13.10 6.29
N THR A 389 17.61 -12.79 6.29
CA THR A 389 18.47 -12.96 5.12
C THR A 389 18.79 -14.42 4.81
N ASN A 390 18.88 -14.73 3.51
CA ASN A 390 19.32 -16.04 3.02
C ASN A 390 20.79 -16.33 3.34
N MET A 391 21.10 -17.61 3.53
CA MET A 391 22.48 -18.08 3.62
C MET A 391 22.94 -18.71 2.29
N SER A 392 24.22 -18.58 1.97
CA SER A 392 24.80 -19.19 0.76
C SER A 392 24.69 -20.72 0.73
N LYS A 393 24.35 -21.27 -0.44
CA LYS A 393 24.44 -22.71 -0.73
C LYS A 393 25.83 -23.30 -0.45
N ALA A 394 26.88 -22.50 -0.65
CA ALA A 394 28.26 -22.94 -0.46
C ALA A 394 28.70 -22.99 1.02
N ALA A 395 27.88 -22.48 1.93
CA ALA A 395 28.25 -22.40 3.33
C ALA A 395 28.03 -23.73 4.07
N SER A 396 29.04 -24.16 4.83
CA SER A 396 29.11 -25.46 5.51
C SER A 396 28.19 -25.61 6.74
N GLY A 397 27.57 -24.54 7.21
CA GLY A 397 26.64 -24.54 8.34
C GLY A 397 26.04 -23.16 8.56
N GLU A 398 24.87 -23.06 9.19
CA GLU A 398 24.15 -21.80 9.39
C GLU A 398 24.97 -20.78 10.22
N ASN A 399 25.00 -19.50 9.81
CA ASN A 399 25.67 -18.44 10.56
C ASN A 399 24.79 -17.84 11.69
N TYR A 400 23.53 -18.22 11.73
CA TYR A 400 22.50 -17.85 12.71
C TYR A 400 22.14 -16.36 12.74
N ALA A 401 22.53 -15.59 11.71
CA ALA A 401 22.12 -14.19 11.55
C ALA A 401 20.59 -14.08 11.40
N SER A 402 19.97 -15.01 10.68
CA SER A 402 18.52 -15.16 10.52
C SER A 402 17.77 -15.19 11.86
N GLN A 403 18.31 -15.88 12.86
CA GLN A 403 17.71 -15.96 14.18
C GLN A 403 17.98 -14.71 15.02
N GLY A 404 19.16 -14.11 14.90
CA GLY A 404 19.46 -12.85 15.59
C GLY A 404 18.60 -11.69 15.07
N GLN A 405 18.31 -11.65 13.77
CA GLN A 405 17.34 -10.73 13.15
C GLN A 405 15.94 -10.89 13.75
N TRP A 406 15.51 -12.13 13.94
CA TRP A 406 14.23 -12.43 14.58
C TRP A 406 14.20 -12.01 16.05
N ASP A 407 15.29 -12.24 16.81
CA ASP A 407 15.39 -11.79 18.20
C ASP A 407 15.26 -10.28 18.34
N VAL A 408 15.97 -9.52 17.51
CA VAL A 408 15.92 -8.05 17.55
C VAL A 408 14.52 -7.55 17.17
N ALA A 409 13.91 -8.11 16.13
CA ALA A 409 12.55 -7.77 15.73
C ALA A 409 11.50 -8.02 16.84
N ASN A 410 11.68 -9.07 17.64
CA ASN A 410 10.73 -9.40 18.71
C ASN A 410 10.97 -8.62 20.00
N ASN A 411 12.19 -8.15 20.24
CA ASN A 411 12.57 -7.50 21.50
C ASN A 411 12.55 -5.97 21.43
N ARG A 412 12.55 -5.38 20.22
CA ARG A 412 12.51 -3.93 20.02
C ARG A 412 11.15 -3.46 19.50
N ALA A 413 10.59 -2.41 20.11
CA ALA A 413 9.30 -1.85 19.71
C ALA A 413 9.33 -1.05 18.39
N ASP A 414 10.51 -0.64 17.92
CA ASP A 414 10.72 0.10 16.68
C ASP A 414 11.13 -0.80 15.51
N CYS A 415 11.16 -2.12 15.70
CA CYS A 415 11.57 -3.09 14.68
C CYS A 415 10.47 -4.11 14.40
N PHE A 416 10.41 -4.55 13.15
CA PHE A 416 9.48 -5.56 12.66
C PHE A 416 10.23 -6.52 11.75
N LEU A 417 9.97 -7.83 11.88
CA LEU A 417 10.53 -8.79 10.93
C LEU A 417 9.64 -8.80 9.68
N ALA A 418 10.15 -8.36 8.53
CA ALA A 418 9.38 -8.35 7.28
C ALA A 418 8.96 -9.76 6.86
N GLY A 419 9.88 -10.72 7.01
CA GLY A 419 9.68 -12.13 6.68
C GLY A 419 10.96 -12.79 6.18
N PRO A 420 10.87 -14.06 5.75
CA PRO A 420 12.00 -14.77 5.18
C PRO A 420 12.35 -14.28 3.77
N MET A 421 13.64 -14.26 3.44
CA MET A 421 14.08 -14.07 2.06
C MET A 421 14.10 -15.37 1.25
N TYR A 422 13.91 -16.54 1.87
CA TYR A 422 14.07 -17.81 1.14
C TYR A 422 12.98 -18.06 0.09
N GLN A 423 11.86 -17.34 0.22
CA GLN A 423 10.73 -17.36 -0.72
C GLN A 423 10.99 -16.57 -2.00
N PHE A 424 12.07 -15.78 -2.03
CA PHE A 424 12.44 -15.00 -3.21
C PHE A 424 13.43 -15.77 -4.07
N LYS A 425 13.11 -15.84 -5.37
CA LYS A 425 13.94 -16.50 -6.36
C LYS A 425 15.31 -15.83 -6.45
N LEU A 426 16.37 -16.62 -6.40
CA LEU A 426 17.75 -16.19 -6.65
C LEU A 426 17.94 -15.87 -8.13
N GLY A 427 18.91 -15.03 -8.47
CA GLY A 427 19.19 -14.69 -9.88
C GLY A 427 20.57 -15.15 -10.33
N ASP A 428 21.16 -14.45 -11.29
CA ASP A 428 22.48 -14.73 -11.82
C ASP A 428 23.53 -13.79 -11.24
N GLU A 429 24.70 -14.36 -10.95
CA GLU A 429 25.91 -13.63 -10.61
C GLU A 429 26.77 -13.39 -11.86
N PRO A 430 27.41 -12.20 -11.99
CA PRO A 430 28.31 -11.90 -13.09
C PRO A 430 29.40 -12.95 -13.27
N GLY A 431 29.41 -13.60 -14.43
CA GLY A 431 30.47 -14.53 -14.82
C GLY A 431 30.55 -15.85 -14.04
N THR A 432 29.60 -16.14 -13.14
CA THR A 432 29.61 -17.36 -12.31
C THR A 432 28.34 -18.20 -12.40
N GLY A 433 27.26 -17.68 -13.01
CA GLY A 433 26.00 -18.41 -13.21
C GLY A 433 25.01 -18.19 -12.08
N PRO A 434 24.11 -19.15 -11.79
CA PRO A 434 23.08 -19.00 -10.77
C PRO A 434 23.66 -18.67 -9.39
N SER A 435 23.12 -17.62 -8.77
CA SER A 435 23.50 -17.19 -7.45
C SER A 435 23.21 -18.26 -6.41
N THR A 436 24.06 -18.30 -5.39
CA THR A 436 23.93 -19.18 -4.24
C THR A 436 23.26 -18.51 -3.04
N VAL A 437 23.01 -17.20 -3.09
CA VAL A 437 22.53 -16.43 -1.92
C VAL A 437 21.75 -15.16 -2.27
N HIS A 438 22.00 -14.57 -3.44
CA HIS A 438 21.45 -13.27 -3.76
C HIS A 438 20.20 -13.35 -4.64
N THR A 439 19.23 -12.54 -4.26
CA THR A 439 17.90 -12.46 -4.89
C THR A 439 17.99 -11.88 -6.29
N GLY A 440 17.36 -12.56 -7.24
CA GLY A 440 17.32 -12.17 -8.64
C GLY A 440 16.28 -11.11 -8.94
N PRO A 441 16.17 -10.68 -10.21
CA PRO A 441 15.22 -9.63 -10.60
C PRO A 441 13.77 -9.97 -10.26
N GLU A 442 13.30 -11.17 -10.59
CA GLU A 442 11.95 -11.63 -10.23
C GLU A 442 11.75 -11.65 -8.71
N GLY A 443 12.75 -12.13 -7.97
CA GLY A 443 12.69 -12.14 -6.51
C GLY A 443 12.64 -10.75 -5.88
N ARG A 444 13.26 -9.74 -6.50
CA ARG A 444 13.27 -8.35 -6.01
C ARG A 444 11.94 -7.63 -6.23
N LEU A 445 11.25 -7.93 -7.33
CA LEU A 445 9.87 -7.46 -7.54
C LEU A 445 8.95 -7.97 -6.43
N MET A 446 9.03 -9.27 -6.14
CA MET A 446 8.25 -9.86 -5.05
C MET A 446 8.65 -9.36 -3.67
N LEU A 447 9.94 -9.12 -3.44
CA LEU A 447 10.40 -8.48 -2.21
C LEU A 447 9.75 -7.11 -2.06
N GLY A 448 9.67 -6.32 -3.14
CA GLY A 448 8.99 -5.02 -3.16
C GLY A 448 7.49 -5.11 -2.91
N GLU A 449 6.80 -6.08 -3.53
CA GLU A 449 5.36 -6.34 -3.32
C GLU A 449 5.08 -6.82 -1.89
N THR A 450 5.88 -7.75 -1.38
CA THR A 450 5.78 -8.25 0.00
C THR A 450 6.07 -7.11 0.99
N TYR A 451 7.08 -6.28 0.71
CA TYR A 451 7.37 -5.10 1.52
C TYR A 451 6.20 -4.12 1.54
N ALA A 452 5.47 -3.95 0.44
CA ALA A 452 4.32 -3.07 0.39
C ALA A 452 3.22 -3.47 1.40
N ASP A 453 3.01 -4.77 1.56
CA ASP A 453 2.06 -5.31 2.54
C ASP A 453 2.55 -5.18 3.98
N VAL A 454 3.85 -5.42 4.21
CA VAL A 454 4.51 -5.19 5.50
C VAL A 454 4.43 -3.71 5.88
N TYR A 455 4.86 -2.81 4.99
CA TYR A 455 4.89 -1.37 5.18
C TYR A 455 3.49 -0.83 5.48
N SER A 456 2.49 -1.21 4.68
CA SER A 456 1.10 -0.79 4.90
C SER A 456 0.60 -1.25 6.27
N SER A 457 0.93 -2.48 6.70
CA SER A 457 0.51 -2.98 8.02
C SER A 457 1.18 -2.20 9.16
N ILE A 458 2.48 -1.91 9.05
CA ILE A 458 3.21 -1.13 10.05
C ILE A 458 2.65 0.30 10.13
N VAL A 459 2.50 0.98 9.01
CA VAL A 459 2.07 2.39 8.98
C VAL A 459 0.59 2.54 9.36
N ASP A 460 -0.30 1.68 8.86
CA ASP A 460 -1.73 1.82 9.10
C ASP A 460 -2.17 1.30 10.47
N LYS A 461 -1.55 0.21 10.94
CA LYS A 461 -1.99 -0.52 12.14
C LYS A 461 -1.02 -0.40 13.30
N GLY A 462 0.19 0.13 13.08
CA GLY A 462 1.27 0.12 14.06
C GLY A 462 1.75 -1.29 14.40
N ALA A 463 1.42 -2.29 13.57
CA ALA A 463 1.64 -3.68 13.90
C ALA A 463 1.89 -4.53 12.64
N TRP A 464 2.93 -5.34 12.72
CA TRP A 464 3.21 -6.42 11.80
C TRP A 464 3.91 -7.55 12.53
N ASN A 465 3.46 -8.77 12.32
CA ASN A 465 4.15 -9.96 12.77
C ASN A 465 4.03 -11.04 11.69
N PRO A 466 5.15 -11.49 11.09
CA PRO A 466 5.14 -12.60 10.16
C PRO A 466 4.68 -13.87 10.89
N VAL A 467 4.32 -14.91 10.14
CA VAL A 467 3.91 -16.15 10.78
C VAL A 467 5.08 -16.80 11.49
N GLN A 468 4.90 -17.11 12.76
CA GLN A 468 5.95 -17.62 13.62
C GLN A 468 5.43 -18.65 14.62
N PRO A 469 6.25 -19.63 15.02
CA PRO A 469 5.86 -20.61 16.03
C PRO A 469 5.78 -19.95 17.42
N VAL A 470 4.73 -20.28 18.16
CA VAL A 470 4.50 -19.85 19.54
C VAL A 470 4.55 -20.99 20.54
N SER A 471 4.56 -22.23 20.09
CA SER A 471 4.76 -23.39 20.97
C SER A 471 5.07 -24.61 20.13
N ALA A 472 5.91 -25.51 20.65
CA ALA A 472 6.07 -26.86 20.13
C ALA A 472 5.97 -27.85 21.30
N VAL A 473 5.01 -28.77 21.23
CA VAL A 473 4.72 -29.74 22.30
C VAL A 473 5.01 -31.15 21.79
N LEU A 474 5.99 -31.82 22.39
CA LEU A 474 6.29 -33.22 22.11
C LEU A 474 5.47 -34.12 23.05
N SER A 475 4.62 -34.98 22.49
CA SER A 475 3.87 -36.02 23.21
C SER A 475 4.13 -37.38 22.56
N GLY A 476 4.93 -38.21 23.23
CA GLY A 476 5.41 -39.46 22.64
C GLY A 476 6.31 -39.18 21.43
N ASN A 477 5.90 -39.64 20.25
CA ASN A 477 6.59 -39.41 18.98
C ASN A 477 5.90 -38.33 18.12
N VAL A 478 4.94 -37.58 18.66
CA VAL A 478 4.21 -36.53 17.95
C VAL A 478 4.66 -35.16 18.45
N VAL A 479 4.90 -34.23 17.54
CA VAL A 479 5.19 -32.81 17.85
C VAL A 479 4.07 -31.95 17.29
N ASP A 480 3.32 -31.27 18.16
CA ASP A 480 2.33 -30.28 17.76
C ASP A 480 2.92 -28.87 17.88
N ILE A 481 2.89 -28.12 16.79
CA ILE A 481 3.45 -26.79 16.66
C ILE A 481 2.31 -25.81 16.41
N ASN A 482 2.15 -24.82 17.26
CA ASN A 482 1.19 -23.74 17.07
C ASN A 482 1.89 -22.49 16.56
N PHE A 483 1.22 -21.77 15.67
CA PHE A 483 1.71 -20.55 15.04
C PHE A 483 0.81 -19.36 15.35
N GLU A 484 1.39 -18.17 15.29
CA GLU A 484 0.69 -16.89 15.30
C GLU A 484 1.21 -16.00 14.16
N GLY A 485 0.62 -14.82 13.99
CA GLY A 485 1.08 -13.80 13.05
C GLY A 485 -0.07 -12.95 12.53
N THR A 486 0.22 -11.72 12.14
CA THR A 486 -0.75 -10.77 11.59
C THR A 486 -1.52 -11.32 10.38
N PRO A 487 -0.90 -12.07 9.45
CA PRO A 487 -1.64 -12.70 8.36
C PRO A 487 -2.72 -13.67 8.84
N LEU A 488 -2.51 -14.35 9.99
CA LEU A 488 -3.45 -15.30 10.60
C LEU A 488 -4.53 -14.63 11.47
N ASP A 489 -4.45 -13.32 11.68
CA ASP A 489 -5.46 -12.56 12.43
C ASP A 489 -6.59 -12.06 11.51
N ALA A 490 -6.38 -12.11 10.19
CA ALA A 490 -7.40 -11.84 9.20
C ALA A 490 -8.43 -12.98 9.12
N PHE A 491 -9.69 -12.63 8.86
CA PHE A 491 -10.77 -13.62 8.70
C PHE A 491 -10.49 -14.54 7.50
N GLY A 492 -10.60 -15.85 7.70
CA GLY A 492 -10.38 -16.87 6.65
C GLY A 492 -8.93 -17.34 6.49
N ALA A 493 -7.96 -16.61 7.06
CA ALA A 493 -6.56 -16.97 6.96
C ALA A 493 -6.22 -18.25 7.73
N LYS A 494 -5.48 -19.16 7.09
CA LYS A 494 -5.07 -20.43 7.68
C LYS A 494 -3.72 -20.86 7.11
N LEU A 495 -3.00 -21.66 7.88
CA LEU A 495 -1.79 -22.32 7.39
C LEU A 495 -2.11 -23.18 6.16
N ALA A 496 -1.23 -23.13 5.18
CA ALA A 496 -1.26 -23.95 3.98
C ALA A 496 0.15 -24.38 3.59
N ILE A 497 0.25 -25.36 2.68
CA ILE A 497 1.49 -25.76 2.05
C ILE A 497 1.55 -25.12 0.66
N ASP A 498 2.54 -24.28 0.44
CA ASP A 498 2.90 -23.73 -0.86
C ASP A 498 3.37 -24.87 -1.76
N SER A 499 2.64 -25.04 -2.86
CA SER A 499 2.91 -26.04 -3.90
C SER A 499 2.99 -25.40 -5.29
N ASP A 500 2.94 -24.06 -5.35
CA ASP A 500 2.89 -23.30 -6.60
C ASP A 500 4.17 -22.49 -6.79
N TRP A 501 4.65 -21.83 -5.74
CA TRP A 501 5.72 -20.85 -5.86
C TRP A 501 7.09 -21.37 -5.40
N VAL A 502 7.25 -21.63 -4.10
CA VAL A 502 8.51 -22.15 -3.55
C VAL A 502 8.60 -23.65 -3.86
N PRO A 503 9.69 -24.12 -4.50
CA PRO A 503 9.84 -25.53 -4.82
C PRO A 503 9.76 -26.41 -3.59
N ASP A 504 9.12 -27.56 -3.76
CA ASP A 504 9.04 -28.59 -2.73
C ASP A 504 10.40 -28.84 -2.07
N THR A 505 10.34 -29.00 -0.75
CA THR A 505 11.48 -29.39 0.06
C THR A 505 11.08 -30.52 1.00
N LEU A 506 12.06 -31.33 1.40
CA LEU A 506 11.84 -32.49 2.26
C LEU A 506 11.11 -32.06 3.54
N ASN A 507 10.04 -32.78 3.87
CA ASN A 507 9.17 -32.49 5.03
C ASN A 507 8.69 -31.02 5.08
N HIS A 508 8.49 -30.38 3.93
CA HIS A 508 8.08 -28.98 3.81
C HIS A 508 9.02 -27.98 4.51
N GLY A 509 10.28 -28.38 4.75
CA GLY A 509 11.29 -27.56 5.39
C GLY A 509 11.51 -27.87 6.87
N PHE A 510 10.74 -28.79 7.46
CA PHE A 510 10.92 -29.23 8.84
C PHE A 510 12.03 -30.27 8.96
N THR A 511 12.86 -30.14 9.99
CA THR A 511 13.79 -31.19 10.39
C THR A 511 13.76 -31.40 11.91
N PHE A 512 14.12 -32.61 12.30
CA PHE A 512 14.22 -33.00 13.71
C PHE A 512 15.45 -33.90 13.90
N PRO A 513 16.64 -33.37 14.26
CA PRO A 513 17.87 -34.17 14.32
C PRO A 513 17.81 -35.41 15.24
N GLY A 514 16.90 -35.43 16.22
CA GLY A 514 16.71 -36.57 17.13
C GLY A 514 15.90 -37.75 16.61
N ALA A 515 15.17 -37.61 15.50
CA ALA A 515 14.32 -38.67 14.95
C ALA A 515 13.91 -38.35 13.50
N THR A 516 13.64 -39.38 12.70
CA THR A 516 13.12 -39.17 11.34
C THR A 516 11.68 -38.69 11.39
N ILE A 517 11.35 -37.61 10.68
CA ILE A 517 9.96 -37.20 10.46
C ILE A 517 9.32 -38.15 9.45
N THR A 518 8.18 -38.74 9.80
CA THR A 518 7.42 -39.68 8.96
C THR A 518 6.15 -39.05 8.37
N ALA A 519 5.64 -37.97 8.95
CA ALA A 519 4.51 -37.21 8.43
C ALA A 519 4.55 -35.75 8.91
N VAL A 520 4.03 -34.84 8.07
CA VAL A 520 3.79 -33.42 8.38
C VAL A 520 2.37 -33.09 7.96
N GLU A 521 1.54 -32.63 8.89
CA GLU A 521 0.11 -32.41 8.68
C GLU A 521 -0.34 -31.07 9.26
N ILE A 522 -1.14 -30.30 8.52
CA ILE A 522 -1.83 -29.13 9.06
C ILE A 522 -3.13 -29.64 9.70
N THR A 523 -3.20 -29.61 11.03
CA THR A 523 -4.32 -30.20 11.80
C THR A 523 -5.34 -29.16 12.27
N GLY A 524 -5.05 -27.88 12.07
CA GLY A 524 -5.94 -26.76 12.35
C GLY A 524 -5.45 -25.49 11.66
N ALA A 525 -6.22 -24.40 11.76
CA ALA A 525 -5.90 -23.15 11.06
C ALA A 525 -4.52 -22.56 11.43
N LYS A 526 -4.01 -22.88 12.62
CA LYS A 526 -2.73 -22.38 13.15
C LYS A 526 -1.80 -23.49 13.66
N THR A 527 -2.07 -24.77 13.33
CA THR A 527 -1.36 -25.91 13.94
C THR A 527 -0.80 -26.86 12.90
N VAL A 528 0.50 -27.15 13.02
CA VAL A 528 1.21 -28.20 12.28
C VAL A 528 1.55 -29.35 13.23
N ARG A 529 1.29 -30.58 12.80
CA ARG A 529 1.66 -31.81 13.50
C ARG A 529 2.78 -32.51 12.74
N LEU A 530 3.84 -32.87 13.44
CA LEU A 530 4.89 -33.77 12.96
C LEU A 530 4.74 -35.13 13.64
N THR A 531 4.82 -36.21 12.87
CA THR A 531 4.98 -37.57 13.42
C THR A 531 6.44 -37.99 13.25
N LEU A 532 7.06 -38.47 14.31
CA LEU A 532 8.43 -38.95 14.35
C LEU A 532 8.48 -40.48 14.33
N SER A 533 9.56 -41.06 13.80
CA SER A 533 9.75 -42.52 13.72
C SER A 533 9.87 -43.21 15.09
N ALA A 534 10.27 -42.46 16.12
CA ALA A 534 10.34 -42.91 17.51
C ALA A 534 10.27 -41.70 18.47
N VAL A 535 10.09 -41.97 19.76
CA VAL A 535 10.21 -40.94 20.81
C VAL A 535 11.67 -40.45 20.86
N PRO A 536 11.94 -39.16 20.63
CA PRO A 536 13.31 -38.67 20.61
C PRO A 536 13.90 -38.61 22.03
N ALA A 537 15.18 -38.99 22.13
CA ALA A 537 15.93 -38.89 23.37
C ALA A 537 15.98 -37.43 23.87
N VAL A 538 15.93 -37.25 25.19
CA VAL A 538 15.94 -35.93 25.85
C VAL A 538 17.06 -35.01 25.35
N SER A 539 18.25 -35.57 25.10
CA SER A 539 19.43 -34.83 24.65
C SER A 539 19.37 -34.34 23.21
N ASN A 540 18.35 -34.72 22.43
CA ASN A 540 18.27 -34.41 20.99
C ASN A 540 16.85 -34.02 20.57
N ARG A 541 16.20 -33.15 21.35
CA ARG A 541 14.86 -32.66 21.06
C ARG A 541 14.92 -31.28 20.44
N THR A 542 15.33 -31.24 19.18
CA THR A 542 15.50 -30.00 18.43
C THR A 542 14.58 -30.01 17.22
N LEU A 543 13.68 -29.03 17.16
CA LEU A 543 12.86 -28.74 15.99
C LEU A 543 13.52 -27.61 15.19
N ARG A 544 13.59 -27.76 13.88
CA ARG A 544 14.07 -26.71 12.99
C ARG A 544 13.15 -26.55 11.79
N TYR A 545 13.11 -25.35 11.25
CA TYR A 545 12.38 -25.05 10.02
C TYR A 545 13.20 -24.14 9.11
N ALA A 546 13.32 -24.53 7.84
CA ALA A 546 13.97 -23.77 6.76
C ALA A 546 15.43 -23.35 7.06
N ILE A 547 16.14 -24.07 7.94
CA ILE A 547 17.52 -23.78 8.33
C ILE A 547 18.53 -24.79 7.78
N ASP A 548 18.09 -26.04 7.58
CA ASP A 548 18.94 -27.09 7.04
C ASP A 548 18.91 -27.02 5.51
N ALA A 549 20.05 -27.32 4.88
CA ALA A 549 20.14 -27.34 3.43
C ALA A 549 19.49 -28.61 2.89
N PHE A 550 18.57 -28.44 1.95
CA PHE A 550 17.91 -29.50 1.20
C PHE A 550 18.40 -29.54 -0.25
N ASP A 551 17.68 -30.27 -1.10
CA ASP A 551 17.99 -30.43 -2.51
C ASP A 551 18.24 -29.08 -3.20
N ASP A 552 19.30 -29.08 -4.01
CA ASP A 552 19.68 -27.93 -4.81
C ASP A 552 18.72 -27.77 -6.00
N VAL A 553 17.90 -26.73 -5.93
CA VAL A 553 17.03 -26.30 -7.02
C VAL A 553 17.62 -25.03 -7.61
N THR A 554 17.79 -25.01 -8.93
CA THR A 554 18.35 -23.85 -9.65
C THR A 554 17.51 -22.62 -9.36
N TYR A 555 18.18 -21.50 -9.05
CA TYR A 555 17.56 -20.23 -8.67
C TYR A 555 16.77 -20.22 -7.36
N TRP A 556 16.92 -21.22 -6.50
CA TRP A 556 16.26 -21.24 -5.19
C TRP A 556 17.26 -21.51 -4.06
N PRO A 557 17.07 -20.91 -2.88
CA PRO A 557 17.86 -21.24 -1.70
C PRO A 557 17.70 -22.72 -1.32
N THR A 558 18.78 -23.35 -0.86
CA THR A 558 18.73 -24.73 -0.35
C THR A 558 18.08 -24.80 1.03
N ARG A 559 18.12 -23.70 1.79
CA ARG A 559 17.47 -23.54 3.09
C ARG A 559 16.15 -22.80 2.89
N ARG A 560 15.06 -23.56 2.77
CA ARG A 560 13.71 -23.06 2.47
C ARG A 560 12.65 -23.94 3.12
N GLY A 561 11.43 -23.45 3.19
CA GLY A 561 10.27 -24.23 3.60
C GLY A 561 9.03 -23.85 2.79
N ASN A 562 8.04 -24.74 2.81
CA ASN A 562 6.81 -24.61 2.03
C ASN A 562 5.60 -24.17 2.87
N LEU A 563 5.74 -23.90 4.18
CA LEU A 563 4.61 -23.45 4.97
C LEU A 563 4.31 -21.97 4.67
N MET A 564 3.04 -21.68 4.45
CA MET A 564 2.53 -20.36 4.06
C MET A 564 1.19 -20.05 4.73
N VAL A 565 0.64 -18.87 4.46
CA VAL A 565 -0.73 -18.52 4.86
C VAL A 565 -1.58 -18.36 3.63
N GLU A 566 -2.61 -19.19 3.50
CA GLU A 566 -3.65 -18.95 2.49
C GLU A 566 -4.56 -17.82 3.00
N THR A 567 -4.76 -16.80 2.16
CA THR A 567 -5.70 -15.69 2.42
C THR A 567 -6.79 -15.69 1.35
N ASP A 568 -8.00 -15.24 1.69
CA ASP A 568 -9.12 -15.13 0.74
C ASP A 568 -8.96 -13.95 -0.27
N ARG A 569 -7.75 -13.37 -0.41
CA ARG A 569 -7.51 -12.27 -1.35
C ARG A 569 -7.53 -12.81 -2.78
N LYS A 570 -8.44 -12.28 -3.62
CA LYS A 570 -8.64 -12.70 -5.03
C LYS A 570 -7.50 -12.30 -5.99
N SER A 571 -6.36 -11.82 -5.50
CA SER A 571 -5.25 -11.31 -6.30
C SER A 571 -3.92 -11.76 -5.70
N GLY A 572 -3.37 -12.86 -6.20
CA GLY A 572 -2.03 -13.32 -5.87
C GLY A 572 -1.96 -14.26 -4.66
N ASN A 573 -1.04 -15.24 -4.74
CA ASN A 573 -0.65 -16.06 -3.62
C ASN A 573 0.05 -15.16 -2.59
N ASP A 574 -0.66 -14.74 -1.55
CA ASP A 574 -0.14 -13.87 -0.49
C ASP A 574 0.81 -14.66 0.44
N SER A 575 2.04 -14.85 -0.06
CA SER A 575 3.29 -14.87 0.71
C SER A 575 3.56 -16.07 1.67
N ASN A 576 4.76 -16.65 1.53
CA ASN A 576 5.36 -17.51 2.55
C ASN A 576 5.93 -16.61 3.65
N LEU A 577 5.05 -16.05 4.48
CA LEU A 577 5.41 -15.15 5.57
C LEU A 577 6.00 -15.88 6.78
N LEU A 578 6.50 -17.11 6.60
CA LEU A 578 6.97 -17.93 7.71
C LEU A 578 8.44 -17.69 8.02
N ILE A 579 8.73 -17.36 9.26
CA ILE A 579 10.11 -17.20 9.73
C ILE A 579 10.90 -18.52 9.71
N VAL A 580 12.21 -18.42 9.52
CA VAL A 580 13.19 -19.48 9.79
C VAL A 580 13.41 -19.55 11.31
N PHE A 581 13.35 -20.75 11.90
CA PHE A 581 13.47 -20.91 13.36
C PHE A 581 14.14 -22.21 13.81
N TYR A 582 14.54 -22.20 15.08
CA TYR A 582 15.13 -23.33 15.81
C TYR A 582 14.58 -23.34 17.23
N VAL A 583 14.13 -24.50 17.71
CA VAL A 583 13.57 -24.66 19.05
C VAL A 583 14.11 -25.94 19.71
N GLN A 584 14.53 -25.83 20.97
CA GLN A 584 14.83 -26.98 21.82
C GLN A 584 13.63 -27.30 22.71
N ILE A 585 13.15 -28.55 22.70
CA ILE A 585 11.98 -29.00 23.46
C ILE A 585 12.45 -29.68 24.76
N MET A 586 12.11 -29.09 25.91
CA MET A 586 12.53 -29.59 27.21
C MET A 586 11.64 -30.75 27.72
N PRO A 587 12.13 -31.59 28.64
CA PRO A 587 11.45 -32.84 28.97
C PRO A 587 10.15 -32.74 29.78
N ASP A 588 9.97 -31.73 30.63
CA ASP A 588 8.94 -31.81 31.69
C ASP A 588 8.29 -30.45 32.07
N ASP A 589 7.87 -29.59 31.13
CA ASP A 589 6.96 -28.47 31.46
C ASP A 589 6.14 -28.00 30.24
N LEU A 590 4.85 -27.69 30.46
CA LEU A 590 3.85 -27.22 29.48
C LEU A 590 4.12 -25.81 28.90
N VAL A 591 5.34 -25.29 28.97
CA VAL A 591 5.69 -23.95 28.48
C VAL A 591 7.12 -23.96 27.92
N MET A 592 7.32 -23.34 26.76
CA MET A 592 8.64 -23.07 26.17
C MET A 592 9.55 -22.32 27.17
N GLN A 593 10.85 -22.62 27.15
CA GLN A 593 11.85 -21.59 27.38
C GLN A 593 12.29 -21.05 26.01
N LEU A 594 11.69 -19.94 25.57
CA LEU A 594 12.48 -19.00 24.77
C LEU A 594 13.64 -18.57 25.68
N HIS A 595 14.88 -18.67 25.23
CA HIS A 595 16.02 -18.16 25.98
C HIS A 595 15.83 -16.64 26.16
N ARG A 596 15.31 -16.21 27.31
CA ARG A 596 15.37 -14.83 27.79
C ARG A 596 16.62 -14.72 28.64
N PHE A 597 17.66 -14.09 28.13
CA PHE A 597 18.76 -13.62 28.96
C PHE A 597 18.40 -12.23 29.48
N GLU A 598 17.81 -12.17 30.68
CA GLU A 598 17.82 -10.93 31.45
C GLU A 598 19.24 -10.75 31.99
N ASN A 599 19.93 -9.71 31.51
CA ASN A 599 21.11 -9.17 32.15
C ASN A 599 20.69 -8.60 33.50
N ASP A 600 21.14 -9.19 34.61
CA ASP A 600 21.23 -8.48 35.88
C ASP A 600 22.47 -8.97 36.66
N SER A 601 23.56 -8.23 36.46
CA SER A 601 24.68 -8.18 37.39
C SER A 601 24.39 -7.09 38.44
N ASP A 602 23.81 -7.46 39.57
CA ASP A 602 24.32 -7.13 40.92
C ASP A 602 23.29 -7.26 42.06
N PHE A 603 23.76 -7.87 43.15
CA PHE A 603 23.42 -7.60 44.56
C PHE A 603 22.31 -8.36 45.34
N ARG A 604 22.78 -9.46 45.96
CA ARG A 604 22.62 -9.96 47.36
C ARG A 604 21.25 -10.40 47.95
N PRO A 605 21.23 -11.54 48.68
CA PRO A 605 20.04 -12.03 49.37
C PRO A 605 19.96 -11.54 50.82
N SER A 606 18.88 -10.86 51.20
CA SER A 606 18.45 -10.82 52.60
C SER A 606 16.97 -10.43 52.75
N LEU A 607 16.21 -11.37 53.33
CA LEU A 607 15.07 -11.17 54.25
C LEU A 607 13.84 -10.35 53.78
N ALA A 608 12.77 -11.12 53.56
CA ALA A 608 11.39 -10.87 54.00
C ALA A 608 10.58 -9.72 53.37
N ARG A 609 9.51 -10.05 52.63
CA ARG A 609 8.13 -10.13 53.17
C ARG A 609 7.11 -10.50 52.08
N CYS A 610 6.33 -11.51 52.45
CA CYS A 610 5.02 -11.89 51.97
C CYS A 610 4.13 -10.72 51.53
N CYS A 611 3.49 -10.82 50.35
CA CYS A 611 2.11 -10.37 50.11
C CYS A 611 1.54 -11.04 48.85
N LEU A 612 0.98 -12.23 49.06
CA LEU A 612 0.04 -12.89 48.17
C LEU A 612 -1.30 -12.14 48.25
N ARG A 613 -1.87 -11.68 47.14
CA ARG A 613 -3.31 -11.39 47.05
C ARG A 613 -3.90 -11.99 45.77
N PHE A 614 -4.38 -13.21 45.91
CA PHE A 614 -5.39 -13.81 45.06
C PHE A 614 -6.72 -13.05 45.20
N ARG A 615 -7.40 -12.80 44.08
CA ARG A 615 -8.87 -12.73 44.05
C ARG A 615 -9.37 -13.60 42.90
N LEU A 616 -9.74 -14.84 43.25
CA LEU A 616 -10.70 -15.62 42.48
C LEU A 616 -12.07 -14.92 42.56
N CYS A 617 -12.76 -14.84 41.43
CA CYS A 617 -14.21 -14.98 41.40
C CYS A 617 -14.58 -15.98 40.30
N ARG A 618 -15.31 -17.00 40.74
CA ARG A 618 -15.83 -18.16 39.99
C ARG A 618 -17.29 -17.90 39.64
N SER A 619 -17.76 -18.62 38.62
CA SER A 619 -19.16 -18.97 38.29
C SER A 619 -19.97 -17.85 37.62
N MET A 620 -20.83 -18.08 36.64
CA MET A 620 -21.63 -19.24 36.20
C MET A 620 -21.80 -19.09 34.66
N ARG A 621 -22.07 -20.08 33.80
CA ARG A 621 -22.56 -21.45 33.88
C ARG A 621 -22.17 -22.16 32.58
#